data_AF-A0A427NPJ9-F1
#
_entry.id   AF-A0A427NPJ9-F1
#
_cell.length_a   1.000
_cell.length_b   1.000
_cell.length_c   1.000
_cell.angle_alpha   90.00
_cell.angle_beta   90.00
_cell.angle_gamma   90.00
#
_symmetry.space_group_name_H-M   'P 1'
#
loop_
_entity.id
_entity.type
_entity.pdbx_description
1 polymer ?
#
loop_
_entity_poly.entity_id
_entity_poly.type
_entity_poly.pdbx_seq_one_letter_code
_entity_poly.pdbx_strand_id
1 'polypeptide(L)'
;MVRCLVLDDKGMVKDTFSMGTRVVLSSDEGSVGGQEVMKVLYQDFEFYRRFMEEGPASLPPVTEFLPKGASLRNSLRLNFDGTSGLLKSGNPIVWLVVAVGALPAFSQSLLHWLAQLTCREPVWPDDIERACNAATPSNGLTA
;
A
#
# COMPACT_ATOMS: atom_id res chain seq x y z
N MET A 1 1.35 6.49 9.15
CA MET A 1 2.60 5.73 9.08
C MET A 1 2.83 5.23 10.48
N VAL A 2 2.57 3.95 10.70
CA VAL A 2 2.78 3.30 12.00
C VAL A 2 4.23 2.89 12.06
N ARG A 3 4.94 3.30 13.11
CA ARG A 3 6.33 2.92 13.32
C ARG A 3 6.34 1.60 14.09
N CYS A 4 6.85 0.56 13.45
CA CYS A 4 6.98 -0.77 14.03
C CYS A 4 8.38 -0.93 14.61
N LEU A 5 8.47 -1.57 15.77
CA LEU A 5 9.73 -1.84 16.46
C LEU A 5 10.07 -3.33 16.30
N VAL A 6 11.31 -3.61 15.92
CA VAL A 6 11.86 -4.98 15.90
C VAL A 6 12.62 -5.18 17.20
N LEU A 7 12.16 -6.13 17.99
CA LEU A 7 12.78 -6.47 19.27
C LEU A 7 13.79 -7.61 19.10
N ASP A 8 14.84 -7.62 19.91
CA ASP A 8 15.71 -8.78 20.09
C ASP A 8 15.13 -9.78 21.11
N ASP A 9 15.83 -10.89 21.35
CA ASP A 9 15.41 -11.95 22.27
C ASP A 9 15.29 -11.48 23.73
N LYS A 10 15.81 -10.29 24.06
CA LYS A 10 15.74 -9.67 25.39
C LYS A 10 14.63 -8.60 25.46
N GLY A 11 13.85 -8.43 24.39
CA GLY A 11 12.82 -7.41 24.28
C GLY A 11 13.36 -6.00 24.04
N MET A 12 14.64 -5.85 23.67
CA MET A 12 15.25 -4.54 23.38
C MET A 12 15.05 -4.20 21.90
N VAL A 13 14.79 -2.93 21.61
CA VAL A 13 14.64 -2.46 20.23
C VAL A 13 15.99 -2.58 19.50
N LYS A 14 16.04 -3.43 18.47
CA LYS A 14 17.23 -3.62 17.62
C LYS A 14 17.10 -2.90 16.27
N ASP A 15 15.87 -2.72 15.79
CA ASP A 15 15.58 -2.06 14.51
C ASP A 15 14.18 -1.45 14.48
N THR A 16 13.89 -0.60 13.50
CA THR A 16 12.56 -0.03 13.27
C THR A 16 12.24 -0.01 11.79
N PHE A 17 11.04 -0.44 11.43
CA PHE A 17 10.48 -0.20 10.10
C PHE A 17 9.16 0.56 10.23
N SER A 18 8.61 1.00 9.12
CA SER A 18 7.35 1.73 9.12
C SER A 18 6.41 1.14 8.10
N MET A 19 5.13 1.07 8.47
CA MET A 19 4.10 0.48 7.64
C MET A 19 2.88 1.41 7.55
N GLY A 20 2.17 1.31 6.42
CA GLY A 20 0.96 2.08 6.15
C GLY A 20 1.20 3.52 5.69
N THR A 21 0.11 4.17 5.31
CA THR A 21 0.13 5.50 4.68
C THR A 21 0.44 6.59 5.71
N ARG A 22 1.30 7.56 5.36
CA ARG A 22 1.45 8.77 6.17
C ARG A 22 0.21 9.65 5.99
N VAL A 23 -0.53 9.87 7.08
CA VAL A 23 -1.68 10.74 7.11
C VAL A 23 -1.26 12.06 7.76
N VAL A 24 -1.46 13.16 7.04
CA VAL A 24 -1.34 14.53 7.58
C VAL A 24 -2.68 15.18 7.30
N LEU A 25 -3.38 15.58 8.35
CA LEU A 25 -4.68 16.23 8.20
C LEU A 25 -4.46 17.70 7.85
N SER A 26 -5.16 18.17 6.83
CA SER A 26 -5.26 19.61 6.51
C SER A 26 -6.24 20.36 7.42
N SER A 27 -6.94 19.65 8.30
CA SER A 27 -8.03 20.14 9.15
C SER A 27 -7.93 19.52 10.55
N ASP A 28 -8.65 20.11 11.50
CA ASP A 28 -8.77 19.57 12.86
C ASP A 28 -9.39 18.16 12.88
N GLU A 29 -8.92 17.30 13.78
CA GLU A 29 -9.41 15.92 13.92
C GLU A 29 -10.89 15.85 14.30
N GLY A 30 -11.41 16.83 15.05
CA GLY A 30 -12.82 16.94 15.42
C GLY A 30 -13.70 17.46 14.28
N SER A 31 -13.13 17.95 13.19
CA SER A 31 -13.90 18.37 12.01
C SER A 31 -14.47 17.17 11.26
N VAL A 32 -15.53 17.37 10.47
CA VAL A 32 -16.15 16.31 9.64
C VAL A 32 -15.12 15.65 8.71
N GLY A 33 -14.26 16.45 8.09
CA GLY A 33 -13.18 15.94 7.23
C GLY A 33 -12.09 15.21 8.03
N GLY A 34 -11.77 15.70 9.23
CA GLY A 34 -10.83 15.04 10.12
C GLY A 34 -11.30 13.67 10.58
N GLN A 35 -12.57 13.57 10.98
CA GLN A 35 -13.18 12.31 11.44
C GLN A 35 -13.20 11.23 10.34
N GLU A 36 -13.48 11.59 9.08
CA GLU A 36 -13.48 10.59 7.99
C GLU A 36 -12.06 10.07 7.71
N VAL A 37 -11.04 10.93 7.81
CA VAL A 37 -9.64 10.52 7.70
C VAL A 37 -9.22 9.66 8.89
N MET A 38 -9.62 10.02 10.11
CA MET A 38 -9.34 9.24 11.32
C MET A 38 -10.00 7.87 11.29
N LYS A 39 -11.19 7.74 10.69
CA LYS A 39 -11.85 6.45 10.47
C LYS A 39 -11.00 5.51 9.62
N VAL A 40 -10.39 5.99 8.54
CA VAL A 40 -9.47 5.18 7.72
C VAL A 40 -8.25 4.75 8.55
N LEU A 41 -7.67 5.68 9.32
CA LEU A 41 -6.54 5.37 10.18
C LEU A 41 -6.88 4.32 11.24
N TYR A 42 -8.07 4.40 11.87
CA TYR A 42 -8.51 3.40 12.84
C TYR A 42 -8.76 2.04 12.19
N GLN A 43 -9.27 2.00 10.96
CA GLN A 43 -9.41 0.74 10.21
C GLN A 43 -8.06 0.07 9.96
N ASP A 44 -7.02 0.85 9.61
CA ASP A 44 -5.65 0.31 9.45
C ASP A 44 -5.12 -0.28 10.76
N PHE A 45 -5.28 0.43 11.88
CA PHE A 45 -4.87 -0.08 13.20
C PHE A 45 -5.63 -1.33 13.61
N GLU A 46 -6.93 -1.37 13.33
CA GLU A 46 -7.78 -2.51 13.64
C GLU A 46 -7.36 -3.74 12.83
N PHE A 47 -7.06 -3.55 11.54
CA PHE A 47 -6.51 -4.58 10.67
C PHE A 47 -5.20 -5.15 11.25
N TYR A 48 -4.27 -4.29 11.69
CA TYR A 48 -3.02 -4.74 12.31
C TYR A 48 -3.25 -5.47 13.62
N ARG A 49 -4.14 -4.97 14.49
CA ARG A 49 -4.48 -5.64 15.74
C ARG A 49 -5.03 -7.04 15.48
N ARG A 50 -6.01 -7.19 14.59
CA ARG A 50 -6.58 -8.48 14.20
C ARG A 50 -5.51 -9.44 13.68
N PHE A 51 -4.66 -8.97 12.76
CA PHE A 51 -3.59 -9.79 12.21
C PHE A 51 -2.64 -10.30 13.31
N MET A 52 -2.26 -9.44 14.24
CA MET A 52 -1.28 -9.75 15.29
C MET A 52 -1.85 -10.60 16.42
N GLU A 53 -3.09 -10.35 16.85
CA GLU A 53 -3.71 -11.01 18.00
C GLU A 53 -4.51 -12.27 17.60
N GLU A 54 -5.21 -12.21 16.47
CA GLU A 54 -6.18 -13.22 16.04
C GLU A 54 -5.69 -14.01 14.80
N GLY A 55 -4.56 -13.60 14.22
CA GLY A 55 -3.93 -14.25 13.07
C GLY A 55 -4.57 -13.90 11.71
N PRO A 56 -4.01 -14.39 10.60
CA PRO A 56 -4.42 -13.98 9.25
C PRO A 56 -5.86 -14.36 8.87
N ALA A 57 -6.42 -15.42 9.47
CA ALA A 57 -7.79 -15.87 9.20
C ALA A 57 -8.86 -14.89 9.73
N SER A 58 -8.49 -14.00 10.66
CA SER A 58 -9.39 -12.96 11.20
C SER A 58 -9.57 -11.76 10.26
N LEU A 59 -8.77 -11.68 9.19
CA LEU A 59 -8.78 -10.56 8.26
C LEU A 59 -9.83 -10.75 7.15
N PRO A 60 -10.35 -9.64 6.59
CA PRO A 60 -11.13 -9.70 5.37
C PRO A 60 -10.36 -10.42 4.25
N PRO A 61 -11.04 -11.24 3.43
CA PRO A 61 -10.38 -11.95 2.34
C PRO A 61 -9.78 -10.96 1.34
N VAL A 62 -8.59 -11.27 0.85
CA VAL A 62 -7.93 -10.48 -0.20
C VAL A 62 -8.74 -10.61 -1.48
N THR A 63 -9.35 -9.50 -1.92
CA THR A 63 -10.22 -9.47 -3.11
C THR A 63 -9.45 -9.26 -4.41
N GLU A 64 -8.23 -8.73 -4.34
CA GLU A 64 -7.41 -8.43 -5.51
C GLU A 64 -5.94 -8.73 -5.24
N PHE A 65 -5.33 -9.50 -6.13
CA PHE A 65 -3.90 -9.71 -6.18
C PHE A 65 -3.33 -8.95 -7.37
N LEU A 66 -2.21 -8.25 -7.16
CA LEU A 66 -1.50 -7.57 -8.24
C LEU A 66 -0.64 -8.60 -8.99
N PRO A 67 -0.81 -8.76 -10.32
CA PRO A 67 0.10 -9.58 -11.11
C PRO A 67 1.53 -9.07 -11.02
N LYS A 68 2.48 -10.01 -10.97
CA LYS A 68 3.92 -9.74 -10.94
C LYS A 68 4.44 -9.08 -12.24
N GLY A 69 3.80 -9.37 -13.37
CA GLY A 69 4.23 -8.89 -14.70
C GLY A 69 3.68 -7.51 -15.09
N ALA A 70 4.12 -7.05 -16.26
CA ALA A 70 3.69 -5.78 -16.82
C ALA A 70 2.15 -5.73 -17.00
N SER A 71 1.53 -4.70 -16.45
CA SER A 71 0.08 -4.51 -16.54
C SER A 71 -0.27 -3.05 -16.78
N LEU A 72 -0.81 -2.77 -17.96
CA LEU A 72 -1.27 -1.42 -18.30
C LEU A 72 -2.41 -0.97 -17.38
N ARG A 73 -3.34 -1.88 -17.05
CA ARG A 73 -4.45 -1.61 -16.10
C ARG A 73 -3.91 -1.19 -14.74
N ASN A 74 -2.92 -1.90 -14.20
CA ASN A 74 -2.34 -1.55 -12.90
C ASN A 74 -1.54 -0.25 -12.97
N SER A 75 -0.79 -0.05 -14.05
CA SER A 75 -0.04 1.18 -14.27
C SER A 75 -0.96 2.40 -14.37
N LEU A 76 -2.14 2.28 -14.99
CA LEU A 76 -3.17 3.32 -14.99
C LEU A 76 -3.77 3.53 -13.59
N ARG A 77 -4.09 2.45 -12.87
CA ARG A 77 -4.63 2.55 -11.51
C ARG A 77 -3.71 3.28 -10.55
N LEU A 78 -2.39 3.16 -10.68
CA LEU A 78 -1.44 3.90 -9.84
C LEU A 78 -1.72 5.41 -9.78
N ASN A 79 -2.16 6.02 -10.88
CA ASN A 79 -2.44 7.46 -10.94
C ASN A 79 -3.94 7.80 -10.93
N PHE A 80 -4.80 6.89 -11.37
CA PHE A 80 -6.23 7.17 -11.53
C PHE A 80 -7.14 6.52 -10.49
N ASP A 81 -6.63 5.65 -9.62
CA ASP A 81 -7.44 5.09 -8.55
C ASP A 81 -7.96 6.18 -7.61
N GLY A 82 -9.21 6.07 -7.19
CA GLY A 82 -9.90 7.10 -6.39
C GLY A 82 -10.36 8.36 -7.16
N THR A 83 -9.98 8.56 -8.43
CA THR A 83 -10.41 9.73 -9.24
C THR A 83 -11.93 9.82 -9.37
N SER A 84 -12.61 8.68 -9.43
CA SER A 84 -14.08 8.62 -9.48
C SER A 84 -14.73 9.22 -8.22
N GLY A 85 -14.10 9.08 -7.06
CA GLY A 85 -14.54 9.73 -5.81
C GLY A 85 -14.33 11.24 -5.85
N LEU A 86 -13.19 11.69 -6.37
CA LEU A 86 -12.89 13.12 -6.53
C LEU A 86 -13.88 13.81 -7.49
N LEU A 87 -14.21 13.18 -8.62
CA LEU A 87 -15.16 13.73 -9.59
C LEU A 87 -16.60 13.79 -9.02
N LYS A 88 -16.96 12.88 -8.11
CA LYS A 88 -18.25 12.89 -7.41
C LYS A 88 -18.39 13.97 -6.33
N SER A 89 -17.31 14.69 -5.99
CA SER A 89 -17.33 15.75 -4.98
C SER A 89 -18.20 16.96 -5.35
N GLY A 90 -18.53 17.14 -6.64
CA GLY A 90 -19.28 18.29 -7.13
C GLY A 90 -18.51 19.62 -7.11
N ASN A 91 -17.23 19.62 -6.69
CA ASN A 91 -16.41 20.82 -6.60
C ASN A 91 -15.72 21.13 -7.95
N PRO A 92 -16.02 22.27 -8.60
CA PRO A 92 -15.47 22.62 -9.91
C PRO A 92 -13.95 22.80 -9.90
N ILE A 93 -13.35 23.19 -8.78
CA ILE A 93 -11.89 23.32 -8.64
C ILE A 93 -11.24 21.94 -8.67
N VAL A 94 -11.83 20.96 -7.98
CA VAL A 94 -11.36 19.56 -7.99
C VAL A 94 -11.43 18.99 -9.41
N TRP A 95 -12.49 19.29 -10.15
CA TRP A 95 -12.62 18.90 -11.56
C TRP A 95 -11.52 19.50 -12.43
N LEU A 96 -11.22 20.78 -12.28
CA LEU A 96 -10.14 21.45 -13.01
C LEU A 96 -8.78 20.79 -12.72
N VAL A 97 -8.49 20.52 -11.44
CA VAL A 97 -7.25 19.86 -11.02
C VAL A 97 -7.13 18.47 -11.64
N VAL A 98 -8.20 17.67 -11.60
CA VAL A 98 -8.23 16.34 -12.24
C VAL A 98 -8.02 16.45 -13.75
N ALA A 99 -8.70 17.39 -14.42
CA ALA A 99 -8.60 17.56 -15.87
C ALA A 99 -7.19 17.96 -16.32
N VAL A 100 -6.56 18.91 -15.61
CA VAL A 100 -5.19 19.35 -15.91
C VAL A 100 -4.17 18.25 -15.60
N GLY A 101 -4.36 17.54 -14.49
CA GLY A 101 -3.45 16.47 -14.05
C GLY A 101 -3.56 15.17 -14.85
N ALA A 102 -4.68 14.94 -15.55
CA ALA A 102 -4.95 13.68 -16.24
C ALA A 102 -3.92 13.34 -17.33
N LEU A 103 -3.50 14.31 -18.15
CA LEU A 103 -2.59 14.03 -19.26
C LEU A 103 -1.16 13.70 -18.80
N PRO A 104 -0.56 14.44 -17.84
CA PRO A 104 0.69 14.03 -17.20
C PRO A 104 0.59 12.68 -16.50
N ALA A 105 -0.49 12.45 -15.73
CA ALA A 105 -0.73 11.19 -15.03
C ALA A 105 -0.81 9.99 -15.98
N PHE A 106 -1.55 10.15 -17.09
CA PHE A 106 -1.65 9.13 -18.14
C PHE A 106 -0.30 8.85 -18.79
N SER A 107 0.45 9.90 -19.12
CA SER A 107 1.78 9.77 -19.71
C SER A 107 2.74 9.03 -18.77
N GLN A 108 2.72 9.36 -17.47
CA GLN A 108 3.48 8.66 -16.45
C GLN A 108 3.09 7.18 -16.33
N SER A 109 1.78 6.87 -16.32
CA SER A 109 1.29 5.49 -16.33
C SER A 109 1.76 4.69 -17.55
N LEU A 110 1.77 5.32 -18.74
CA LEU A 110 2.22 4.67 -19.96
C LEU A 110 3.73 4.41 -19.94
N LEU A 111 4.52 5.40 -19.52
CA LEU A 111 5.98 5.24 -19.37
C LEU A 111 6.33 4.19 -18.32
N HIS A 112 5.58 4.14 -17.21
CA HIS A 112 5.74 3.09 -16.19
C HIS A 112 5.45 1.70 -16.76
N TRP A 113 4.36 1.54 -17.51
CA TRP A 113 4.04 0.26 -18.16
C TRP A 113 5.11 -0.15 -19.19
N LEU A 114 5.61 0.80 -19.99
CA LEU A 114 6.73 0.54 -20.91
C LEU A 114 7.99 0.11 -20.16
N ALA A 115 8.33 0.78 -19.05
CA ALA A 115 9.45 0.40 -18.21
C ALA A 115 9.29 -1.03 -17.68
N GLN A 116 8.09 -1.44 -17.26
CA GLN A 116 7.84 -2.83 -16.85
C GLN A 116 8.05 -3.85 -17.97
N LEU A 117 7.79 -3.46 -19.23
CA LEU A 117 8.00 -4.34 -20.39
C LEU A 117 9.47 -4.44 -20.80
N THR A 118 10.23 -3.34 -20.67
CA THR A 118 11.59 -3.25 -21.22
C THR A 118 12.69 -3.48 -20.19
N CYS A 119 12.43 -3.21 -18.91
CA CYS A 119 13.42 -3.37 -17.85
C CYS A 119 13.48 -4.82 -17.39
N ARG A 120 14.70 -5.28 -17.07
CA ARG A 120 14.93 -6.61 -16.50
C ARG A 120 14.48 -6.62 -15.05
N GLU A 121 13.83 -7.71 -14.64
CA GLU A 121 13.51 -7.93 -13.23
C GLU A 121 14.81 -7.93 -12.39
N PRO A 122 14.87 -7.19 -11.27
CA PRO A 122 16.01 -7.25 -10.37
C PRO A 122 16.15 -8.67 -9.81
N VAL A 123 17.34 -9.25 -9.96
CA VAL A 123 17.67 -10.56 -9.39
C VAL A 123 18.46 -10.30 -8.11
N TRP A 124 18.00 -10.89 -7.01
CA TRP A 124 18.76 -10.84 -5.76
C TRP A 124 20.03 -11.68 -5.90
N PRO A 125 21.16 -11.28 -5.29
CA PRO A 125 22.34 -12.12 -5.26
C PRO A 125 22.09 -13.43 -4.49
N ASP A 126 22.76 -14.51 -4.89
CA ASP A 126 22.51 -15.88 -4.38
C ASP A 126 22.58 -16.01 -2.85
N ASP A 127 23.43 -15.21 -2.20
CA ASP A 127 23.57 -15.19 -0.73
C ASP A 127 22.31 -14.65 -0.04
N ILE A 128 21.68 -13.63 -0.62
CA ILE A 128 20.40 -13.08 -0.15
C ILE A 128 19.26 -14.07 -0.38
N GLU A 129 19.16 -14.65 -1.59
CA GLU A 129 18.13 -15.65 -1.88
C GLU A 129 18.21 -16.85 -0.94
N ARG A 130 19.43 -17.32 -0.65
CA ARG A 130 19.65 -18.43 0.28
C ARG A 130 19.25 -18.08 1.71
N ALA A 131 19.57 -16.87 2.18
CA ALA A 131 19.17 -16.40 3.50
C ALA A 131 17.64 -16.31 3.65
N CYS A 132 16.94 -15.81 2.63
CA CYS A 132 15.47 -15.72 2.64
C CYS A 132 14.78 -17.08 2.55
N ASN A 133 15.29 -18.01 1.74
CA ASN A 133 14.71 -19.35 1.59
C ASN A 133 14.95 -20.25 2.81
N ALA A 134 16.10 -20.10 3.48
CA ALA A 134 16.44 -20.85 4.69
C ALA A 134 15.49 -20.56 5.88
N ALA A 135 14.79 -19.42 5.84
CA ALA A 135 13.85 -19.02 6.87
C ALA A 135 12.43 -19.59 6.70
N THR A 136 12.15 -20.41 5.67
CA THR A 136 10.84 -21.07 5.52
C THR A 136 10.75 -22.27 6.47
N PRO A 137 10.00 -22.23 7.58
CA PRO A 137 9.69 -23.44 8.31
C PRO A 137 8.70 -24.22 7.43
N SER A 138 9.03 -25.46 7.11
CA SER A 138 8.20 -26.36 6.29
C SER A 138 6.86 -26.77 6.92
N ASN A 139 6.41 -26.09 7.97
CA ASN A 139 5.26 -26.50 8.77
C ASN A 139 4.18 -25.41 8.73
N GLY A 140 3.18 -25.60 7.87
CA GLY A 140 1.85 -25.02 8.09
C GLY A 140 1.33 -24.05 7.03
N LEU A 141 1.35 -24.43 5.75
CA LEU A 141 0.39 -23.93 4.77
C LEU A 141 -0.20 -25.14 4.04
N THR A 142 -1.05 -25.89 4.74
CA THR A 142 -1.99 -26.81 4.11
C THR A 142 -3.11 -25.99 3.48
N ALA A 143 -3.31 -26.22 2.18
CA ALA A 143 -4.40 -25.67 1.37
C ALA A 143 -5.79 -26.04 1.89
#